data_AF-A0A401MG58-F1
#
_entry.id   AF-A0A401MG58-F1
#
_cell.length_a   1.000
_cell.length_b   1.000
_cell.length_c   1.000
_cell.angle_alpha   90.00
_cell.angle_beta   90.00
_cell.angle_gamma   90.00
#
_symmetry.space_group_name_H-M   'P 1'
#
loop_
_entity.id
_entity.type
_entity.pdbx_description
1 polymer ?
#
loop_
_entity_poly.entity_id
_entity_poly.type
_entity_poly.pdbx_seq_one_letter_code
_entity_poly.pdbx_strand_id
1 'polypeptide(L)' 'MYATDGYSESVGNLSQLSLESDNIFSDGYEQQLATMTGSVEKGYTATLTVPV' A
#
# COMPACT_ATOMS: atom_id res chain seq x y z
N MET A 1 -6.34 -9.99 1.52
CA MET A 1 -5.85 -8.60 1.71
C MET A 1 -7.04 -7.75 2.11
N TYR A 2 -7.05 -7.28 3.36
CA TYR A 2 -8.10 -6.58 4.16
C TYR A 2 -9.49 -7.23 4.26
N ALA A 3 -9.97 -7.88 3.20
CA ALA A 3 -11.19 -8.70 3.20
C ALA A 3 -11.01 -10.09 3.84
N THR A 4 -9.87 -10.34 4.48
CA THR A 4 -9.59 -11.57 5.23
C THR A 4 -10.06 -11.37 6.67
N ASP A 5 -10.68 -12.39 7.28
CA ASP A 5 -11.38 -12.28 8.59
C ASP A 5 -10.58 -11.57 9.69
N GLY A 6 -9.26 -11.78 9.73
CA GLY A 6 -8.36 -11.15 10.71
C GLY A 6 -8.16 -9.62 10.57
N TYR A 7 -8.68 -8.99 9.50
CA TYR A 7 -8.53 -7.55 9.24
C TYR A 7 -9.86 -6.81 9.13
N SER A 8 -10.98 -7.48 9.42
CA SER A 8 -12.32 -6.91 9.28
C SER A 8 -12.51 -5.60 10.05
N GLU A 9 -11.98 -5.51 11.28
CA GLU A 9 -11.99 -4.27 12.09
C GLU A 9 -11.15 -3.14 11.48
N SER A 10 -10.11 -3.47 10.70
CA SER A 10 -9.20 -2.49 10.12
C SER A 10 -9.74 -1.84 8.84
N VAL A 11 -10.76 -2.43 8.20
CA VAL A 11 -11.27 -1.95 6.90
C VAL A 11 -11.72 -0.49 6.97
N GLY A 12 -12.43 -0.10 8.03
CA GLY A 12 -12.90 1.28 8.21
C GLY A 12 -11.77 2.28 8.41
N ASN A 13 -10.69 1.88 9.09
CA ASN A 13 -9.51 2.74 9.26
C ASN A 13 -8.75 2.90 7.93
N LEU A 14 -8.56 1.79 7.21
CA LEU A 14 -7.84 1.77 5.94
C LEU A 14 -8.59 2.53 4.83
N SER A 15 -9.92 2.54 4.83
CA SER A 15 -10.71 3.29 3.85
C SER A 15 -10.59 4.81 3.98
N GLN A 16 -10.05 5.30 5.10
CA GLN A 16 -9.85 6.72 5.35
C GLN A 16 -8.42 7.19 5.02
N LEU A 17 -7.50 6.27 4.72
CA LEU A 17 -6.13 6.60 4.37
C LEU A 17 -6.04 7.12 2.92
N SER A 18 -5.23 8.15 2.73
CA SER A 18 -4.94 8.73 1.42
C SER A 18 -3.51 9.26 1.44
N LEU A 19 -2.74 8.92 0.40
CA LEU A 19 -1.40 9.46 0.20
C LEU A 19 -1.45 10.96 -0.09
N GLU A 20 -2.51 11.42 -0.77
CA GLU A 20 -2.68 12.81 -1.19
C GLU A 20 -2.89 13.78 -0.02
N SER A 21 -3.27 13.28 1.16
CA SER A 21 -3.62 14.11 2.31
C SER A 21 -2.88 13.73 3.60
N ASP A 22 -1.95 12.78 3.55
CA ASP A 22 -1.18 12.43 4.74
C ASP A 22 -0.03 13.44 4.98
N ASN A 23 0.68 13.28 6.10
CA ASN A 23 1.74 14.20 6.51
C ASN A 23 3.14 13.85 5.96
N ILE A 24 3.28 12.79 5.16
CA ILE A 24 4.56 12.18 4.76
C ILE A 24 4.73 12.10 3.24
N PHE A 25 3.69 11.69 2.52
CA PHE A 25 3.71 11.38 1.08
C PHE A 25 2.95 12.41 0.24
N SER A 26 2.23 13.33 0.87
CA SER A 26 1.44 14.35 0.18
C SER A 26 2.28 15.36 -0.62
N ASP A 27 3.59 15.40 -0.40
CA ASP A 27 4.55 16.18 -1.18
C ASP A 27 5.16 15.43 -2.37
N GLY A 28 4.78 14.16 -2.57
CA GLY A 28 5.18 13.33 -3.70
C GLY A 28 5.69 11.94 -3.28
N TYR A 29 5.20 10.89 -3.93
CA TYR A 29 5.50 9.50 -3.56
C TYR A 29 5.95 8.61 -4.73
N GLU A 30 6.02 9.15 -5.95
CA GLU A 30 6.18 8.32 -7.16
C GLU A 30 7.48 7.50 -7.18
N GLN A 31 8.54 7.98 -6.52
CA GLN A 31 9.83 7.30 -6.45
C GLN A 31 9.99 6.41 -5.21
N GLN A 32 9.00 6.39 -4.32
CA GLN A 32 9.10 5.72 -3.01
C GLN A 32 8.15 4.53 -2.88
N LEU A 33 7.18 4.39 -3.79
CA LEU A 33 6.26 3.26 -3.80
C LEU A 33 6.69 2.16 -4.78
N ALA A 34 6.74 0.94 -4.27
CA ALA A 34 7.06 -0.22 -5.06
C ALA A 34 5.92 -0.57 -6.03
N THR A 35 6.25 -0.98 -7.24
CA THR A 35 5.30 -1.67 -8.12
C THR A 35 5.05 -3.08 -7.56
N MET A 36 3.78 -3.41 -7.31
CA MET A 36 3.40 -4.70 -6.75
C MET A 36 2.70 -5.59 -7.79
N THR A 37 3.04 -6.88 -7.78
CA THR A 37 2.38 -7.91 -8.59
C THR A 37 2.09 -9.15 -7.74
N GLY A 38 1.14 -9.98 -8.18
CA GLY A 38 0.77 -11.23 -7.50
C GLY A 38 -0.66 -11.24 -6.93
N SER A 39 -0.95 -12.20 -6.06
CA SER A 39 -2.25 -12.35 -5.38
C SER A 39 -2.09 -12.98 -4.00
N VAL A 40 -3.17 -13.05 -3.23
CA VAL A 40 -3.15 -13.68 -1.89
C VAL A 40 -2.75 -15.16 -1.99
N GLU A 41 -3.27 -15.88 -2.99
CA GLU A 41 -3.04 -17.31 -3.18
C GLU A 41 -1.65 -17.62 -3.74
N LYS A 42 -1.10 -16.69 -4.55
CA LYS A 42 0.18 -16.88 -5.26
C LYS A 42 1.35 -16.16 -4.60
N GLY A 43 1.10 -15.37 -3.56
CA GLY A 43 2.06 -14.45 -2.96
C GLY A 43 2.20 -13.14 -3.73
N TYR A 44 2.78 -12.14 -3.07
CA TYR A 44 3.06 -10.82 -3.65
C TYR A 44 4.55 -10.61 -3.84
N THR A 45 4.91 -9.93 -4.93
CA THR A 45 6.27 -9.42 -5.18
C THR A 45 6.20 -7.90 -5.32
N ALA A 46 7.10 -7.20 -4.65
CA ALA A 46 7.24 -5.75 -4.70
C ALA A 46 8.62 -5.38 -5.28
N THR A 47 8.63 -4.49 -6.27
CA THR A 47 9.84 -3.98 -6.92
C THR A 47 9.89 -2.47 -6.79
N LEU A 48 10.96 -1.95 -6.18
CA LEU A 48 11.23 -0.51 -6.07
C LEU A 48 12.63 -0.22 -6.62
N THR A 49 12.72 0.70 -7.58
CA THR A 49 14.00 1.16 -8.11
C THR A 49 14.44 2.38 -7.30
N VAL A 50 15.57 2.27 -6.62
CA VAL A 50 16.15 3.38 -5.84
C VAL A 50 17.32 3.98 -6.64
N PRO A 51 17.18 5.20 -7.18
CA PRO A 51 18.30 5.90 -7.82
C PRO A 51 19.33 6.35 -6.76
N VAL A 52 20.60 6.31 -7.13
CA VAL A 52 21.73 6.83 -6.34
C VAL A 52 22.17 8.21 -6.84
#